data_AF-A0A951HV81-F1
#
_entry.id   AF-A0A951HV81-F1
#
_cell.length_a   1.000
_cell.length_b   1.000
_cell.length_c   1.000
_cell.angle_alpha   90.00
_cell.angle_beta   90.00
_cell.angle_gamma   90.00
#
_symmetry.space_group_name_H-M   'P 1'
#
loop_
_entity.id
_entity.type
_entity.pdbx_description
1 polymer ?
#
loop_
_entity_poly.entity_id
_entity_poly.type
_entity_poly.pdbx_seq_one_letter_code
_entity_poly.pdbx_strand_id
1 'polypeptide(L)'
;RPSPGRQSKRLPPPPAEAARSGRSGPLNAPTPRRPTPRPVPEFAYGEALASEALRLSLIDEKTYRGGEHLILRAHVAQGTEAVEPVTGAEVIVKILGSTFRPLILQTQTGADGIATFSIQLPHFRSGRAAILIRATSGGHEAELRRIIQQG
;
A
#
# COMPACT_ATOMS: atom_id res chain seq x y z
N ARG A 1 -49.49 -13.00 -59.03
CA ARG A 1 -50.10 -11.75 -59.57
C ARG A 1 -49.49 -10.57 -58.81
N PRO A 2 -49.11 -9.44 -59.42
CA PRO A 2 -48.37 -9.20 -60.68
C PRO A 2 -47.08 -8.37 -60.42
N SER A 3 -46.19 -8.24 -61.42
CA SER A 3 -45.35 -7.04 -61.57
C SER A 3 -46.22 -5.87 -62.03
N PRO A 4 -45.92 -4.64 -61.62
CA PRO A 4 -45.47 -3.65 -62.62
C PRO A 4 -44.38 -2.75 -62.04
N GLY A 5 -43.44 -2.19 -62.80
CA GLY A 5 -43.67 -1.47 -64.04
C GLY A 5 -43.41 0.02 -63.79
N ARG A 6 -42.12 0.36 -63.82
CA ARG A 6 -41.45 1.60 -64.30
C ARG A 6 -42.32 2.83 -64.64
N GLN A 7 -41.97 3.99 -64.08
CA GLN A 7 -41.79 5.30 -64.76
C GLN A 7 -41.27 6.34 -63.73
N SER A 8 -39.98 6.72 -63.77
CA SER A 8 -39.40 7.85 -64.51
C SER A 8 -39.93 9.23 -64.09
N LYS A 9 -39.16 9.94 -63.25
CA LYS A 9 -39.00 11.40 -63.38
C LYS A 9 -37.52 11.76 -63.16
N ARG A 10 -36.86 12.15 -64.26
CA ARG A 10 -35.56 12.84 -64.26
C ARG A 10 -35.75 14.25 -63.69
N LEU A 11 -34.88 14.65 -62.78
CA LEU A 11 -34.58 16.04 -62.46
C LEU A 11 -33.08 16.28 -62.70
N PRO A 12 -32.68 17.51 -63.10
CA PRO A 12 -31.41 17.82 -63.76
C PRO A 12 -30.20 17.77 -62.81
N PRO A 13 -28.96 17.63 -63.36
CA PRO A 13 -27.76 17.69 -62.55
C PRO A 13 -27.50 19.13 -62.07
N PRO A 14 -27.04 19.34 -60.83
CA PRO A 14 -26.51 20.63 -60.41
C PRO A 14 -25.17 20.92 -61.13
N PRO A 15 -24.90 22.17 -61.53
CA PRO A 15 -23.63 22.54 -62.15
C PRO A 15 -22.47 22.38 -61.15
N ALA A 16 -21.41 21.72 -61.60
CA ALA A 16 -20.13 21.67 -60.93
C ALA A 16 -19.28 22.90 -61.27
N GLU A 17 -18.27 23.14 -60.43
CA GLU A 17 -17.05 23.92 -60.70
C GLU A 17 -17.17 25.43 -60.40
N ALA A 18 -16.21 26.10 -59.76
CA ALA A 18 -15.12 25.74 -58.85
C ALA A 18 -14.66 27.08 -58.25
N ALA A 19 -14.35 27.08 -56.96
CA ALA A 19 -13.34 27.99 -56.43
C ALA A 19 -12.64 27.28 -55.28
N ARG A 20 -11.36 27.02 -55.53
CA ARG A 20 -10.45 26.27 -54.70
C ARG A 20 -10.06 27.07 -53.45
N SER A 21 -9.58 26.29 -52.48
CA SER A 21 -8.45 26.63 -51.62
C SER A 21 -8.76 27.33 -50.30
N GLY A 22 -8.63 26.56 -49.21
CA GLY A 22 -7.78 27.03 -48.12
C GLY A 22 -8.26 26.72 -46.72
N ARG A 23 -7.57 25.76 -46.09
CA ARG A 23 -7.42 25.55 -44.64
C ARG A 23 -8.58 24.86 -43.91
N SER A 24 -8.51 23.54 -43.99
CA SER A 24 -8.87 22.63 -42.90
C SER A 24 -8.24 23.11 -41.58
N GLY A 25 -9.06 23.60 -40.66
CA GLY A 25 -8.69 23.69 -39.24
C GLY A 25 -8.55 22.28 -38.66
N PRO A 26 -7.67 22.06 -37.67
CA PRO A 26 -7.51 20.74 -37.07
C PRO A 26 -8.78 20.37 -36.30
N LEU A 27 -9.30 19.19 -36.60
CA LEU A 27 -10.35 18.53 -35.82
C LEU A 27 -9.74 18.14 -34.46
N ASN A 28 -9.81 19.04 -33.49
CA ASN A 28 -9.47 18.75 -32.09
C ASN A 28 -10.50 17.77 -31.53
N ALA A 29 -10.23 16.47 -31.68
CA ALA A 29 -10.85 15.45 -30.84
C ALA A 29 -10.29 15.61 -29.41
N PRO A 30 -11.12 15.73 -28.36
CA PRO A 30 -10.62 15.72 -27.01
C PRO A 30 -10.09 14.33 -26.67
N THR A 31 -8.78 14.24 -26.44
CA THR A 31 -8.12 13.05 -25.88
C THR A 31 -8.74 12.70 -24.53
N PRO A 32 -9.08 11.43 -24.24
CA PRO A 32 -9.51 11.05 -22.90
C PRO A 32 -8.36 11.29 -21.94
N ARG A 33 -8.54 12.25 -21.02
CA ARG A 33 -7.55 12.54 -19.97
C ARG A 33 -7.37 11.29 -19.13
N ARG A 34 -6.17 10.71 -19.17
CA ARG A 34 -5.75 9.66 -18.23
C ARG A 34 -6.02 10.19 -16.82
N PRO A 35 -6.78 9.49 -15.96
CA PRO A 35 -7.02 9.97 -14.61
C PRO A 35 -5.66 10.08 -13.91
N THR A 36 -5.32 11.29 -13.50
CA THR A 36 -4.18 11.55 -12.61
C THR A 36 -4.34 10.66 -11.38
N PRO A 37 -3.31 9.89 -10.97
CA PRO A 37 -3.36 9.16 -9.72
C PRO A 37 -3.61 10.18 -8.61
N ARG A 38 -4.73 10.04 -7.90
CA ARG A 38 -4.99 10.85 -6.70
C ARG A 38 -3.87 10.53 -5.71
N PRO A 39 -3.27 11.53 -5.05
CA PRO A 39 -2.40 11.24 -3.92
C PRO A 39 -3.21 10.41 -2.93
N VAL A 40 -2.76 9.18 -2.68
CA VAL A 40 -3.26 8.40 -1.55
C VAL A 40 -2.95 9.22 -0.30
N PRO A 41 -3.93 9.48 0.59
CA PRO A 41 -3.61 10.11 1.86
C PRO A 41 -2.58 9.23 2.54
N GLU A 42 -1.39 9.81 2.75
CA GLU A 42 -0.39 9.28 3.64
C GLU A 42 -1.09 9.13 4.99
N PHE A 43 -1.22 7.89 5.45
CA PHE A 43 -1.98 7.55 6.65
C PHE A 43 -1.51 8.45 7.80
N ALA A 44 -2.34 9.41 8.18
CA ALA A 44 -2.11 10.24 9.34
C ALA A 44 -2.26 9.34 10.57
N TYR A 45 -1.14 8.79 11.03
CA TYR A 45 -1.04 8.31 12.40
C TYR A 45 -1.27 9.55 13.28
N GLY A 46 -2.29 9.49 14.13
CA GLY A 46 -2.58 10.58 15.06
C GLY A 46 -1.31 10.99 15.79
N GLU A 47 -0.98 12.27 15.72
CA GLU A 47 0.09 12.86 16.53
C GLU A 47 -0.33 12.74 18.00
N ALA A 48 0.07 11.64 18.64
CA ALA A 48 0.11 11.59 20.10
C ALA A 48 1.00 12.76 20.54
N LEU A 49 0.48 13.58 21.45
CA LEU A 49 1.21 14.70 22.06
C LEU A 49 2.63 14.23 22.39
N ALA A 50 3.62 14.88 21.77
CA ALA A 50 4.96 14.33 21.61
C ALA A 50 5.59 13.82 22.90
N SER A 51 5.25 14.43 24.05
CA SER A 51 5.74 14.13 25.41
C SER A 51 5.39 12.72 25.92
N GLU A 52 4.30 12.12 25.46
CA GLU A 52 3.78 10.83 25.95
C GLU A 52 3.77 9.73 24.86
N ALA A 53 4.35 10.01 23.69
CA ALA A 53 4.30 9.09 22.57
C ALA A 53 5.03 7.77 22.90
N LEU A 54 4.31 6.66 22.77
CA LEU A 54 4.89 5.32 22.83
C LEU A 54 5.93 5.19 21.71
N ARG A 55 7.10 4.67 22.05
CA ARG A 55 8.21 4.43 21.12
C ARG A 55 8.44 2.94 21.02
N LEU A 56 8.56 2.47 19.79
CA LEU A 56 8.85 1.08 19.47
C LEU A 56 10.13 1.03 18.64
N SER A 57 11.11 0.24 19.08
CA SER A 57 12.36 0.00 18.37
C SER A 57 12.75 -1.48 18.39
N LEU A 58 13.65 -1.88 17.48
CA LEU A 58 14.22 -3.23 17.43
C LEU A 58 15.67 -3.17 17.91
N ILE A 59 16.07 -4.11 18.79
CA ILE A 59 17.42 -4.10 19.38
C ILE A 59 18.47 -4.66 18.40
N ASP A 60 18.17 -5.78 17.74
CA ASP A 60 19.08 -6.42 16.77
C ASP A 60 18.44 -6.44 15.39
N GLU A 61 18.21 -5.24 14.85
CA GLU A 61 17.66 -5.15 13.50
C GLU A 61 18.65 -5.72 12.47
N LYS A 62 18.13 -6.59 11.59
CA LYS A 62 18.89 -7.20 10.51
C LYS A 62 18.04 -7.35 9.26
N THR A 63 18.67 -7.75 8.16
CA THR A 63 17.93 -8.20 6.98
C THR A 63 17.27 -9.54 7.29
N TYR A 64 15.95 -9.61 7.12
CA TYR A 64 15.16 -10.82 7.35
C TYR A 64 15.02 -11.63 6.06
N ARG A 65 15.18 -12.95 6.13
CA ARG A 65 14.97 -13.87 4.99
C ARG A 65 13.92 -14.93 5.29
N GLY A 66 13.09 -15.26 4.30
CA GLY A 66 12.12 -16.36 4.42
C GLY A 66 12.81 -17.68 4.79
N GLY A 67 12.17 -18.48 5.64
CA GLY A 67 12.72 -19.74 6.14
C GLY A 67 13.73 -19.63 7.27
N GLU A 68 14.17 -18.42 7.63
CA GLU A 68 15.12 -18.19 8.72
C GLU A 68 14.47 -18.35 10.11
N HIS A 69 15.23 -18.90 11.06
CA HIS A 69 14.90 -18.82 12.48
C HIS A 69 15.50 -17.55 13.06
N LEU A 70 14.68 -16.69 13.67
CA LEU A 70 15.15 -15.44 14.26
C LEU A 70 14.62 -15.22 15.67
N ILE A 71 15.41 -14.51 16.46
CA ILE A 71 14.99 -13.93 17.74
C ILE A 71 14.72 -12.45 17.48
N LEU A 72 13.45 -12.04 17.60
CA LEU A 72 13.04 -10.65 17.48
C LEU A 72 12.91 -10.05 18.87
N ARG A 73 13.68 -9.00 19.15
CA ARG A 73 13.59 -8.23 20.40
C ARG A 73 13.04 -6.84 20.11
N ALA A 74 11.82 -6.60 20.55
CA ALA A 74 11.15 -5.31 20.45
C ALA A 74 11.25 -4.57 21.78
N HIS A 75 11.79 -3.35 21.77
CA HIS A 75 11.87 -2.48 22.93
C HIS A 75 10.75 -1.44 22.85
N VAL A 76 9.98 -1.35 23.93
CA VAL A 76 8.89 -0.38 24.08
C VAL A 76 9.24 0.58 25.19
N ALA A 77 9.24 1.86 24.86
CA ALA A 77 9.54 2.93 25.80
C ALA A 77 8.57 4.09 25.65
N GLN A 78 8.55 4.98 26.63
CA GLN A 78 7.75 6.20 26.61
C GLN A 78 8.61 7.40 27.06
N GLY A 79 8.22 8.60 26.66
CA GLY A 79 8.87 9.84 27.06
C GLY A 79 9.81 10.43 26.01
N THR A 80 9.94 11.76 26.02
CA THR A 80 10.76 12.51 25.05
C THR A 80 12.18 12.74 25.51
N GLU A 81 12.38 13.06 26.79
CA GLU A 81 13.68 13.40 27.39
C GLU A 81 14.27 12.21 28.15
N ALA A 82 13.52 11.65 29.10
CA ALA A 82 13.85 10.39 29.75
C ALA A 82 13.07 9.26 29.03
N VAL A 83 13.79 8.39 28.32
CA VAL A 83 13.20 7.22 27.66
C VAL A 83 13.03 6.13 28.71
N GLU A 84 11.82 5.99 29.23
CA GLU A 84 11.51 4.99 30.26
C GLU A 84 10.97 3.70 29.63
N PRO A 85 11.46 2.53 30.05
CA PRO A 85 10.95 1.26 29.55
C PRO A 85 9.50 1.04 30.01
N VAL A 86 8.64 0.61 29.09
CA VAL A 86 7.24 0.35 29.40
C VAL A 86 7.07 -1.14 29.71
N THR A 87 6.78 -1.46 30.96
CA THR A 87 6.49 -2.84 31.40
C THR A 87 5.06 -3.23 31.07
N GLY A 88 4.83 -4.47 30.64
CA GLY A 88 3.48 -5.00 30.38
C GLY A 88 2.79 -4.43 29.14
N ALA A 89 3.51 -3.71 28.27
CA ALA A 89 3.00 -3.28 26.98
C ALA A 89 2.67 -4.51 26.12
N GLU A 90 1.50 -4.54 25.51
CA GLU A 90 1.12 -5.61 24.58
C GLU A 90 1.87 -5.41 23.27
N VAL A 91 2.59 -6.44 22.83
CA VAL A 91 3.33 -6.44 21.55
C VAL A 91 2.80 -7.55 20.67
N ILE A 92 2.31 -7.17 19.49
CA ILE A 92 1.80 -8.09 18.47
C ILE A 92 2.73 -8.03 17.26
N VAL A 93 3.20 -9.20 16.83
CA VAL A 93 3.97 -9.38 15.60
C VAL A 93 3.12 -10.11 14.59
N LYS A 94 2.88 -9.49 13.43
CA LYS A 94 2.21 -10.11 12.28
C LYS A 94 3.20 -10.27 11.14
N ILE A 95 3.37 -11.49 10.67
CA ILE A 95 4.17 -11.81 9.49
C ILE A 95 3.20 -12.07 8.36
N LEU A 96 3.22 -11.16 7.39
CA LEU A 96 2.30 -11.13 6.27
C LEU A 96 3.07 -11.49 4.99
N GLY A 97 2.46 -12.26 4.12
CA GLY A 97 3.01 -12.59 2.82
C GLY A 97 1.94 -12.90 1.80
N SER A 98 2.28 -12.76 0.52
CA SER A 98 1.34 -13.04 -0.58
C SER A 98 1.19 -14.52 -0.92
N THR A 99 2.12 -15.37 -0.47
CA THR A 99 2.23 -16.78 -0.87
C THR A 99 2.15 -17.76 0.30
N PHE A 100 1.89 -17.27 1.51
CA PHE A 100 1.73 -18.08 2.71
C PHE A 100 0.65 -17.49 3.61
N ARG A 101 0.12 -18.30 4.54
CA ARG A 101 -0.86 -17.83 5.53
C ARG A 101 -0.19 -16.91 6.57
N PRO A 102 -0.80 -15.77 6.92
CA PRO A 102 -0.27 -14.89 7.97
C PRO A 102 0.05 -15.64 9.27
N LEU A 103 1.19 -15.32 9.86
CA LEU A 103 1.56 -15.77 11.20
C LEU A 103 1.40 -14.59 12.17
N ILE A 104 0.70 -14.79 13.28
CA ILE A 104 0.44 -13.76 14.29
C ILE A 104 0.94 -14.29 15.63
N LEU A 105 1.77 -13.49 16.29
CA LEU A 105 2.35 -13.77 17.59
C LEU A 105 2.07 -12.60 18.51
N GLN A 106 1.90 -12.87 19.79
CA GLN A 106 1.60 -11.85 20.80
C GLN A 106 2.35 -12.18 22.07
N THR A 107 2.90 -11.15 22.70
CA THR A 107 3.51 -11.21 24.03
C THR A 107 3.36 -9.86 24.74
N GLN A 108 3.88 -9.77 25.95
CA GLN A 108 4.01 -8.51 26.69
C GLN A 108 5.48 -8.21 26.99
N THR A 109 5.80 -6.93 27.17
CA THR A 109 7.14 -6.51 27.58
C THR A 109 7.44 -6.85 29.04
N GLY A 110 8.70 -7.20 29.32
CA GLY A 110 9.22 -7.37 30.68
C GLY A 110 9.50 -6.05 31.40
N ALA A 111 10.13 -6.14 32.58
CA ALA A 111 10.50 -4.98 33.40
C ALA A 111 11.50 -4.03 32.71
N ASP A 112 12.25 -4.55 31.75
CA ASP A 112 13.20 -3.82 30.89
C ASP A 112 12.54 -3.20 29.66
N GLY A 113 11.21 -3.32 29.50
CA GLY A 113 10.50 -2.84 28.32
C GLY A 113 10.72 -3.70 27.07
N ILE A 114 11.28 -4.91 27.21
CA ILE A 114 11.62 -5.77 26.06
C ILE A 114 10.61 -6.90 25.93
N ALA A 115 10.09 -7.07 24.71
CA ALA A 115 9.33 -8.23 24.27
C ALA A 115 10.20 -9.08 23.35
N THR A 116 10.36 -10.37 23.67
CA THR A 116 11.18 -11.30 22.88
C THR A 116 10.31 -12.36 22.21
N PHE A 117 10.54 -12.58 20.91
CA PHE A 117 9.87 -13.60 20.12
C PHE A 117 10.92 -14.53 19.48
N SER A 118 10.73 -15.84 19.64
CA SER A 118 11.40 -16.84 18.80
C SER A 118 10.50 -17.18 17.63
N ILE A 119 10.95 -16.91 16.41
CA ILE A 119 10.12 -16.94 15.22
C ILE A 119 10.77 -17.82 14.16
N GLN A 120 10.01 -18.78 13.64
CA GLN A 120 10.33 -19.45 12.39
C GLN A 120 9.65 -18.69 11.24
N LEU A 121 10.42 -17.96 10.43
CA LEU A 121 9.84 -17.23 9.30
C LEU A 121 9.31 -18.24 8.25
N PRO A 122 8.09 -18.02 7.73
CA PRO A 122 7.58 -18.83 6.63
C PRO A 122 8.55 -18.82 5.45
N HIS A 123 8.78 -19.99 4.86
CA HIS A 123 9.59 -20.10 3.65
C HIS A 123 8.79 -19.64 2.44
N PHE A 124 9.40 -18.82 1.59
CA PHE A 124 8.79 -18.41 0.32
C PHE A 124 9.87 -18.08 -0.72
N ARG A 125 9.61 -18.48 -1.97
CA ARG A 125 10.52 -18.27 -3.12
C ARG A 125 9.99 -17.23 -4.12
N SER A 126 8.77 -16.74 -3.91
CA SER A 126 8.11 -15.76 -4.78
C SER A 126 7.11 -14.92 -3.98
N GLY A 127 6.78 -13.75 -4.52
CA GLY A 127 5.90 -12.79 -3.86
C GLY A 127 6.62 -11.82 -2.93
N ARG A 128 5.83 -11.14 -2.09
CA ARG A 128 6.30 -10.13 -1.12
C ARG A 128 5.89 -10.55 0.29
N ALA A 129 6.73 -10.22 1.27
CA ALA A 129 6.44 -10.46 2.68
C ALA A 129 7.00 -9.34 3.58
N ALA A 130 6.38 -9.19 4.75
CA ALA A 130 6.76 -8.18 5.74
C ALA A 130 6.44 -8.63 7.18
N ILE A 131 7.19 -8.08 8.12
CA ILE A 131 6.93 -8.14 9.56
C ILE A 131 6.29 -6.79 9.95
N LEU A 132 5.14 -6.86 10.61
CA LEU A 132 4.47 -5.75 11.27
C LEU A 132 4.60 -5.96 12.77
N ILE A 133 5.22 -5.03 13.48
CA ILE A 133 5.30 -5.03 14.93
C ILE A 133 4.46 -3.89 15.45
N ARG A 134 3.53 -4.17 16.36
CA ARG A 134 2.67 -3.18 16.98
C ARG A 134 2.79 -3.30 18.48
N ALA A 135 3.02 -2.19 19.18
CA ALA A 135 3.02 -2.12 20.63
C ALA A 135 1.89 -1.22 21.10
N THR A 136 1.19 -1.63 22.15
CA THR A 136 0.10 -0.87 22.77
C THR A 136 0.26 -0.83 24.29
N SER A 137 0.12 0.36 24.86
CA SER A 137 0.13 0.57 26.31
C SER A 137 -0.66 1.82 26.68
N GLY A 138 -1.53 1.74 27.69
CA GLY A 138 -2.28 2.90 28.19
C GLY A 138 -3.12 3.64 27.16
N GLY A 139 -3.55 2.97 26.07
CA GLY A 139 -4.29 3.60 24.96
C GLY A 139 -3.40 4.23 23.88
N HIS A 140 -2.09 4.27 24.07
CA HIS A 140 -1.12 4.68 23.06
C HIS A 140 -0.67 3.48 22.21
N GLU A 141 -0.35 3.73 20.95
CA GLU A 141 0.11 2.72 20.00
C GLU A 141 1.36 3.20 19.26
N ALA A 142 2.28 2.26 18.97
CA ALA A 142 3.42 2.46 18.09
C ALA A 142 3.56 1.26 17.14
N GLU A 143 3.97 1.52 15.90
CA GLU A 143 4.06 0.48 14.86
C GLU A 143 5.39 0.56 14.08
N LEU A 144 5.96 -0.61 13.76
CA LEU A 144 7.10 -0.78 12.87
C LEU A 144 6.79 -1.77 11.75
N ARG A 145 7.34 -1.50 10.57
CA ARG A 145 7.24 -2.36 9.38
C ARG A 145 8.62 -2.71 8.87
N ARG A 146 8.87 -3.99 8.59
CA ARG A 146 10.11 -4.50 8.00
C ARG A 146 9.83 -5.45 6.85
N ILE A 147 10.60 -5.33 5.77
CA ILE A 147 10.47 -6.21 4.61
C ILE A 147 11.21 -7.51 4.88
N ILE A 148 10.64 -8.63 4.45
CA ILE A 148 11.30 -9.93 4.44
C ILE A 148 11.75 -10.23 3.01
N GLN A 149 13.03 -10.51 2.84
CA GLN A 149 13.59 -10.93 1.57
C GLN A 149 13.29 -12.41 1.34
N GLN A 150 13.26 -12.80 0.06
CA GLN A 150 13.14 -14.21 -0.29
C GLN A 150 14.37 -14.97 0.23
N GLY A 151 14.11 -16.19 0.74
CA GLY A 151 15.14 -17.14 1.17
C GLY A 151 15.48 -18.13 0.08
#